data_AF-A0A959SWI5-F1
#
_entry.id   AF-A0A959SWI5-F1
#
_cell.length_a   1.000
_cell.length_b   1.000
_cell.length_c   1.000
_cell.angle_alpha   90.00
_cell.angle_beta   90.00
_cell.angle_gamma   90.00
#
_symmetry.space_group_name_H-M   'P 1'
#
loop_
_entity.id
_entity.type
_entity.pdbx_description
1 polymer ?
#
loop_
_entity_poly.entity_id
_entity_poly.type
_entity_poly.pdbx_seq_one_letter_code
_entity_poly.pdbx_strand_id
1 'polypeptide(L)'
;FSLVEPDKTKAKNKEVTVKLKPKQVFTKIKELQEKNEATFSQLLFATYPDKQEEHTDDYSFSPKGTKPYNGKQARQHLEPARSVVDLHIDKITSDWKGLSNFEILTMQLQTFEKYYHLAIAHHQPSLIVIHGVGEGVLRDEIHDLLRLKKEVKSFVNQHHPLYGFGATEIFFQY
;
A
#
# COMPACT_ATOMS: atom_id res chain seq x y z
N PHE A 1 -16.08 -8.31 -13.05
CA PHE A 1 -16.69 -7.53 -14.15
C PHE A 1 -15.61 -6.89 -14.99
N SER A 2 -15.54 -7.23 -16.27
CA SER A 2 -14.69 -6.58 -17.27
C SER A 2 -15.57 -5.98 -18.37
N LEU A 3 -15.07 -4.96 -19.06
CA LEU A 3 -15.77 -4.41 -20.21
C LEU A 3 -15.65 -5.37 -21.41
N VAL A 4 -16.72 -5.49 -22.20
CA VAL A 4 -16.73 -6.27 -23.44
C VAL A 4 -15.87 -5.59 -24.50
N GLU A 5 -16.00 -4.27 -24.59
CA GLU A 5 -15.12 -3.42 -25.39
C GLU A 5 -14.09 -2.75 -24.46
N PRO A 6 -12.79 -2.93 -24.70
CA PRO A 6 -11.77 -2.39 -23.83
C PRO A 6 -11.69 -0.86 -23.95
N ASP A 7 -11.99 -0.16 -22.86
CA ASP A 7 -11.78 1.28 -22.72
C ASP A 7 -10.49 1.55 -21.94
N LYS A 8 -9.56 2.31 -22.54
CA LYS A 8 -8.25 2.63 -21.97
C LYS A 8 -8.34 3.49 -20.71
N THR A 9 -9.45 4.20 -20.53
CA THR A 9 -9.69 5.10 -19.39
C THR A 9 -10.32 4.39 -18.20
N LYS A 10 -10.75 3.14 -18.35
CA LYS A 10 -11.45 2.37 -17.31
C LYS A 10 -10.56 1.27 -16.73
N ALA A 11 -10.85 0.86 -15.50
CA ALA A 11 -10.11 -0.22 -14.86
C ALA A 11 -10.19 -1.52 -15.69
N LYS A 12 -9.14 -2.34 -15.65
CA LYS A 12 -9.08 -3.59 -16.43
C LYS A 12 -10.17 -4.60 -16.00
N ASN A 13 -10.38 -4.71 -14.69
CA ASN A 13 -11.39 -5.56 -14.10
C ASN A 13 -11.84 -4.95 -12.76
N LYS A 14 -13.12 -5.11 -12.45
CA LYS A 14 -13.73 -4.76 -11.17
C LYS A 14 -14.24 -6.02 -10.51
N GLU A 15 -13.73 -6.34 -9.34
CA GLU A 15 -14.26 -7.40 -8.48
C GLU A 15 -15.20 -6.78 -7.45
N VAL A 16 -16.36 -7.40 -7.24
CA VAL A 16 -17.35 -6.93 -6.25
C VAL A 16 -17.83 -8.13 -5.46
N THR A 17 -17.57 -8.11 -4.16
CA THR A 17 -18.02 -9.16 -3.23
C THR A 17 -19.31 -8.72 -2.56
N VAL A 18 -20.40 -9.49 -2.73
CA VAL A 18 -21.67 -9.23 -2.06
C VAL A 18 -21.90 -10.22 -0.95
N LYS A 19 -22.03 -9.72 0.29
CA LYS A 19 -22.45 -10.49 1.46
C LYS A 19 -23.85 -10.05 1.88
N LEU A 20 -24.86 -10.84 1.48
CA LEU A 20 -26.24 -10.60 1.89
C LEU A 20 -26.45 -11.03 3.33
N LYS A 21 -26.91 -10.12 4.19
CA LYS A 21 -27.30 -10.47 5.56
C LYS A 21 -28.63 -11.23 5.55
N PRO A 22 -28.85 -12.20 6.46
CA PRO A 22 -30.11 -12.95 6.52
C PRO A 22 -31.35 -12.04 6.51
N LYS A 23 -31.35 -10.96 7.30
CA LYS A 23 -32.44 -9.98 7.34
C LYS A 23 -32.77 -9.37 5.97
N GLN A 24 -31.76 -9.04 5.15
CA GLN A 24 -31.96 -8.45 3.82
C GLN A 24 -32.56 -9.47 2.85
N VAL A 25 -32.13 -10.73 2.94
CA VAL A 25 -32.68 -11.83 2.14
C VAL A 25 -34.16 -12.03 2.46
N PHE A 26 -34.52 -12.12 3.74
CA PHE A 26 -35.91 -12.32 4.15
C PHE A 26 -36.82 -11.15 3.73
N THR A 27 -36.34 -9.90 3.83
CA THR A 27 -37.10 -8.73 3.33
C THR A 27 -37.36 -8.86 1.83
N LYS A 28 -36.35 -9.23 1.02
CA LYS A 28 -36.54 -9.40 -0.42
C LYS A 28 -37.47 -10.56 -0.77
N ILE A 29 -37.41 -11.68 -0.06
CA ILE A 29 -38.33 -12.81 -0.26
C ILE A 29 -39.78 -12.38 0.01
N LYS A 30 -40.01 -11.60 1.07
CA LYS A 30 -41.34 -11.08 1.38
C LYS A 30 -41.88 -10.18 0.26
N GLU A 31 -41.05 -9.25 -0.24
CA GLU A 31 -41.42 -8.38 -1.37
C GLU A 31 -41.73 -9.19 -2.64
N LEU A 32 -40.97 -10.24 -2.93
CA LEU A 32 -41.23 -11.14 -4.06
C LEU A 32 -42.59 -11.82 -3.96
N GLN A 33 -42.95 -12.28 -2.75
CA GLN A 33 -44.25 -12.91 -2.51
C GLN A 33 -45.40 -11.90 -2.68
N GLU A 34 -45.25 -10.68 -2.15
CA GLU A 34 -46.26 -9.62 -2.27
C GLU A 34 -46.48 -9.18 -3.72
N LYS A 35 -45.41 -9.15 -4.52
CA LYS A 35 -45.43 -8.75 -5.94
C LYS A 35 -45.66 -9.93 -6.91
N ASN A 36 -45.72 -11.15 -6.39
CA ASN A 36 -45.80 -12.39 -7.18
C ASN A 36 -44.68 -12.50 -8.24
N GLU A 37 -43.45 -12.15 -7.86
CA GLU A 37 -42.26 -12.18 -8.70
C GLU A 37 -41.38 -13.40 -8.39
N ALA A 38 -40.75 -13.97 -9.42
CA ALA A 38 -39.91 -15.15 -9.28
C ALA A 38 -38.45 -14.85 -8.85
N THR A 39 -37.98 -13.62 -9.08
CA THR A 39 -36.57 -13.25 -8.90
C THR A 39 -36.42 -11.80 -8.45
N PHE A 40 -35.50 -11.52 -7.51
CA PHE A 40 -35.12 -10.16 -7.17
C PHE A 40 -33.80 -9.77 -7.83
N SER A 41 -33.63 -8.49 -8.12
CA SER A 41 -32.38 -7.93 -8.61
C SER A 41 -31.59 -7.22 -7.49
N GLN A 42 -30.27 -7.13 -7.66
CA GLN A 42 -29.43 -6.33 -6.78
C GLN A 42 -28.39 -5.58 -7.60
N LEU A 43 -28.39 -4.26 -7.45
CA LEU A 43 -27.36 -3.44 -8.04
C LEU A 43 -26.03 -3.71 -7.33
N LEU A 44 -25.04 -4.14 -8.11
CA LEU A 44 -23.70 -4.41 -7.61
C LEU A 44 -22.83 -3.14 -7.65
N PHE A 45 -22.98 -2.34 -8.71
CA PHE A 45 -22.37 -1.03 -8.86
C PHE A 45 -23.09 -0.26 -9.98
N ALA A 46 -23.23 1.06 -9.84
CA ALA A 46 -23.81 1.93 -10.87
C ALA A 46 -22.78 2.38 -11.91
N THR A 47 -21.57 2.70 -11.44
CA THR A 47 -20.50 3.28 -12.28
C THR A 47 -19.30 2.34 -12.33
N TYR A 48 -18.77 2.14 -13.54
CA TYR A 48 -17.52 1.41 -13.74
C TYR A 48 -16.34 2.31 -13.36
N PRO A 49 -15.43 1.87 -12.47
CA PRO A 49 -14.35 2.70 -11.97
C PRO A 49 -13.41 3.11 -13.11
N ASP A 50 -12.96 4.36 -13.07
CA ASP A 50 -11.90 4.83 -13.93
C ASP A 50 -10.61 4.04 -13.63
N LYS A 51 -9.76 3.96 -14.64
CA LYS A 51 -8.43 3.41 -14.50
C LYS A 51 -7.72 4.28 -13.47
N GLN A 52 -7.47 3.74 -12.29
CA GLN A 52 -6.52 4.37 -11.38
C GLN A 52 -5.22 4.48 -12.16
N GLU A 53 -4.72 5.71 -12.31
CA GLU A 53 -3.34 5.91 -12.68
C GLU A 53 -2.54 5.19 -11.59
N GLU A 54 -2.14 3.95 -11.88
CA GLU A 54 -0.94 3.42 -11.29
C GLU A 54 0.08 4.51 -11.60
N HIS A 55 0.43 5.32 -10.59
CA HIS A 55 1.71 5.98 -10.58
C HIS A 55 2.68 4.81 -10.58
N THR A 56 2.97 4.31 -11.79
CA THR A 56 4.10 3.45 -12.04
C THR A 56 5.27 4.37 -11.85
N ASP A 57 5.63 4.61 -10.59
CA ASP A 57 7.03 4.69 -10.25
C ASP A 57 7.62 3.46 -10.94
N ASP A 58 8.46 3.71 -11.93
CA ASP A 58 8.98 2.78 -12.91
C ASP A 58 9.80 1.69 -12.21
N TYR A 59 9.13 0.76 -11.53
CA TYR A 59 9.70 -0.37 -10.80
C TYR A 59 9.33 -1.68 -11.49
N SER A 60 9.23 -1.65 -12.83
CA SER A 60 9.27 -2.87 -13.61
C SER A 60 10.74 -3.24 -13.87
N PHE A 61 11.30 -4.14 -13.06
CA PHE A 61 12.48 -4.90 -13.48
C PHE A 61 12.06 -5.90 -14.57
N SER A 62 11.82 -5.41 -15.78
CA SER A 62 11.77 -6.25 -16.97
C SER A 62 13.20 -6.56 -17.42
N PRO A 63 13.66 -7.82 -17.45
CA PRO A 63 14.94 -8.18 -18.02
C PRO A 63 14.77 -8.26 -19.54
N LYS A 64 14.61 -7.12 -20.20
CA LYS A 64 14.65 -7.05 -21.66
C LYS A 64 15.65 -6.00 -22.11
N GLY A 65 16.89 -6.47 -22.19
CA GLY A 65 17.95 -5.98 -23.06
C GLY A 65 17.90 -4.51 -23.43
N THR A 66 18.40 -3.66 -22.54
CA THR A 66 18.73 -2.27 -22.87
C THR A 66 20.16 -1.97 -22.44
N LYS A 67 20.86 -1.35 -23.39
CA LYS A 67 22.27 -0.95 -23.40
C LYS A 67 22.70 -0.36 -22.04
N PRO A 68 23.98 -0.51 -21.62
CA PRO A 68 24.44 -0.08 -20.31
C PRO A 68 24.19 1.43 -20.14
N TYR A 69 23.11 1.76 -19.45
CA TYR A 69 22.78 3.12 -19.07
C TYR A 69 23.81 3.54 -18.03
N ASN A 70 24.44 4.69 -18.28
CA ASN A 70 25.47 5.24 -17.42
C ASN A 70 24.85 5.50 -16.04
N GLY A 71 25.22 4.73 -15.01
CA GLY A 71 24.54 4.71 -13.70
C GLY A 71 24.46 6.06 -12.98
N LYS A 72 25.21 7.07 -13.45
CA LYS A 72 25.10 8.47 -13.00
C LYS A 72 23.82 9.17 -13.47
N GLN A 73 23.25 8.79 -14.61
CA GLN A 73 22.04 9.42 -15.17
C GLN A 73 20.76 8.83 -14.57
N ALA A 74 20.74 7.53 -14.22
CA ALA A 74 19.59 6.90 -13.57
C ALA A 74 19.24 7.55 -12.22
N ARG A 75 20.24 8.07 -11.50
CA ARG A 75 20.04 8.82 -10.25
C ARG A 75 19.38 10.18 -10.43
N GLN A 76 19.43 10.77 -11.61
CA GLN A 76 18.91 12.12 -11.85
C GLN A 76 17.38 12.16 -11.87
N HIS A 77 16.72 11.02 -12.09
CA HIS A 77 15.26 10.92 -12.17
C HIS A 77 14.64 10.20 -10.95
N LEU A 78 15.45 9.84 -9.95
CA LEU A 78 14.95 9.18 -8.75
C LEU A 78 14.32 10.22 -7.81
N GLU A 79 13.21 9.87 -7.17
CA GLU A 79 12.65 10.69 -6.09
C GLU A 79 13.73 10.97 -5.02
N PRO A 80 13.76 12.18 -4.43
CA PRO A 80 14.74 12.50 -3.40
C PRO A 80 14.54 11.58 -2.18
N ALA A 81 15.64 11.05 -1.66
CA ALA A 81 15.59 10.26 -0.43
C ALA A 81 15.22 11.13 0.78
N ARG A 82 14.45 10.54 1.70
CA ARG A 82 14.07 11.16 2.97
C ARG A 82 14.85 10.52 4.10
N SER A 83 15.42 11.32 4.99
CA SER A 83 16.11 10.80 6.19
C SER A 83 15.15 10.39 7.31
N VAL A 84 13.92 10.93 7.30
CA VAL A 84 12.87 10.61 8.27
C VAL A 84 11.57 10.33 7.52
N VAL A 85 10.91 9.23 7.84
CA VAL A 85 9.66 8.79 7.20
C VAL A 85 8.63 8.49 8.27
N ASP A 86 7.49 9.16 8.20
CA ASP A 86 6.35 8.91 9.08
C ASP A 86 5.39 7.91 8.42
N LEU A 87 5.19 6.76 9.07
CA LEU A 87 4.32 5.69 8.60
C LEU A 87 2.93 5.72 9.24
N HIS A 88 2.57 6.73 10.04
CA HIS A 88 1.19 6.82 10.49
C HIS A 88 0.25 6.95 9.29
N ILE A 89 -0.87 6.24 9.33
CA ILE A 89 -1.74 6.08 8.17
C ILE A 89 -2.30 7.42 7.65
N ASP A 90 -2.50 8.39 8.53
CA ASP A 90 -2.94 9.75 8.19
C ASP A 90 -1.90 10.54 7.38
N LYS A 91 -0.62 10.12 7.39
CA LYS A 91 0.45 10.67 6.56
C LYS A 91 0.55 10.02 5.19
N ILE A 92 0.00 8.81 5.05
CA ILE A 92 0.06 8.01 3.83
C ILE A 92 -1.16 8.28 2.95
N THR A 93 -2.36 8.31 3.53
CA THR A 93 -3.60 8.54 2.79
C THR A 93 -4.62 9.33 3.63
N SER A 94 -5.45 10.13 2.97
CA SER A 94 -6.53 10.88 3.63
C SER A 94 -7.78 10.05 3.90
N ASP A 95 -7.99 8.96 3.16
CA ASP A 95 -9.23 8.14 3.23
C ASP A 95 -8.99 6.77 3.87
N TRP A 96 -8.45 6.78 5.09
CA TRP A 96 -8.10 5.55 5.82
C TRP A 96 -9.22 5.00 6.70
N LYS A 97 -10.28 5.79 6.96
CA LYS A 97 -11.35 5.44 7.91
C LYS A 97 -12.19 4.25 7.45
N GLY A 98 -12.21 3.96 6.14
CA GLY A 98 -12.94 2.82 5.56
C GLY A 98 -12.11 1.54 5.47
N LEU A 99 -10.81 1.58 5.80
CA LEU A 99 -9.89 0.48 5.57
C LEU A 99 -9.84 -0.46 6.76
N SER A 100 -9.66 -1.74 6.48
CA SER A 100 -9.38 -2.74 7.49
C SER A 100 -7.96 -2.57 8.06
N ASN A 101 -7.74 -3.07 9.28
CA ASN A 101 -6.42 -3.06 9.92
C ASN A 101 -5.35 -3.72 9.05
N PHE A 102 -5.71 -4.78 8.32
CA PHE A 102 -4.80 -5.47 7.40
C PHE A 102 -4.40 -4.58 6.21
N GLU A 103 -5.36 -3.87 5.60
CA GLU A 103 -5.09 -2.93 4.50
C GLU A 103 -4.23 -1.76 4.97
N ILE A 104 -4.51 -1.23 6.15
CA ILE A 104 -3.71 -0.16 6.77
C ILE A 104 -2.27 -0.63 6.96
N LEU A 105 -2.06 -1.77 7.63
CA LEU A 105 -0.74 -2.34 7.87
C LEU A 105 0.01 -2.59 6.55
N THR A 106 -0.68 -3.14 5.55
CA THR A 106 -0.10 -3.41 4.24
C THR A 106 0.42 -2.13 3.58
N MET A 107 -0.37 -1.06 3.55
CA MET A 107 0.08 0.21 2.97
C MET A 107 1.24 0.84 3.75
N GLN A 108 1.24 0.71 5.07
CA GLN A 108 2.35 1.19 5.91
C GLN A 108 3.65 0.45 5.58
N LEU A 109 3.60 -0.87 5.43
CA LEU A 109 4.75 -1.70 5.06
C LEU A 109 5.22 -1.43 3.62
N GLN A 110 4.30 -1.25 2.67
CA GLN A 110 4.64 -0.85 1.29
C GLN A 110 5.33 0.52 1.26
N THR A 111 4.83 1.47 2.04
CA THR A 111 5.44 2.80 2.17
C THR A 111 6.84 2.70 2.78
N PHE A 112 7.01 1.88 3.81
CA PHE A 112 8.32 1.59 4.39
C PHE A 112 9.30 1.04 3.34
N GLU A 113 8.91 0.00 2.58
CA GLU A 113 9.79 -0.59 1.57
C GLU A 113 10.18 0.42 0.48
N LYS A 114 9.23 1.25 0.01
CA LYS A 114 9.52 2.32 -0.96
C LYS A 114 10.65 3.22 -0.47
N TYR A 115 10.52 3.76 0.74
CA TYR A 115 11.52 4.71 1.26
C TYR A 115 12.82 4.02 1.69
N TYR A 116 12.76 2.76 2.15
CA TYR A 116 13.95 1.94 2.37
C TYR A 116 14.77 1.83 1.06
N HIS A 117 14.13 1.47 -0.04
CA HIS A 117 14.82 1.34 -1.34
C HIS A 117 15.36 2.67 -1.86
N LEU A 118 14.63 3.77 -1.67
CA LEU A 118 15.14 5.11 -1.98
C LEU A 118 16.39 5.43 -1.14
N ALA A 119 16.39 5.14 0.16
CA ALA A 119 17.55 5.38 1.02
C ALA A 119 18.78 4.59 0.55
N ILE A 120 18.61 3.32 0.17
CA ILE A 120 19.67 2.49 -0.42
C ILE A 120 20.17 3.06 -1.75
N ALA A 121 19.26 3.42 -2.66
CA ALA A 121 19.61 3.91 -3.98
C ALA A 121 20.41 5.22 -3.93
N HIS A 122 20.14 6.05 -2.92
CA HIS A 122 20.82 7.31 -2.65
C HIS A 122 22.05 7.17 -1.73
N HIS A 123 22.43 5.95 -1.33
CA HIS A 123 23.51 5.67 -0.38
C HIS A 123 23.41 6.48 0.93
N GLN A 124 22.22 6.58 1.51
CA GLN A 124 22.08 7.27 2.80
C GLN A 124 22.80 6.50 3.91
N PRO A 125 23.44 7.18 4.87
CA PRO A 125 24.07 6.50 6.00
C PRO A 125 23.04 5.86 6.96
N SER A 126 21.87 6.49 7.11
CA SER A 126 20.78 6.03 7.96
C SER A 126 19.41 6.48 7.48
N LEU A 127 18.37 5.83 8.01
CA LEU A 127 16.95 6.15 7.81
C LEU A 127 16.21 6.02 9.14
N ILE A 128 15.44 7.04 9.52
CA ILE A 128 14.54 7.01 10.68
C ILE A 128 13.11 6.75 10.20
N VAL A 129 12.48 5.74 10.78
CA VAL A 129 11.10 5.36 10.48
C VAL A 129 10.24 5.52 11.72
N ILE A 130 9.19 6.32 11.62
CA ILE A 130 8.24 6.59 12.71
C ILE A 130 7.03 5.67 12.50
N HIS A 131 6.86 4.68 13.37
CA HIS A 131 5.79 3.67 13.30
C HIS A 131 4.75 3.82 14.43
N GLY A 132 5.01 4.69 15.41
CA GLY A 132 4.13 4.95 16.54
C GLY A 132 4.39 4.01 17.73
N VAL A 133 3.76 4.27 18.87
CA VAL A 133 3.97 3.45 20.08
C VAL A 133 3.08 2.20 20.04
N GLY A 134 1.78 2.37 19.80
CA GLY A 134 0.79 1.32 19.50
C GLY A 134 0.89 0.02 20.31
N GLU A 135 0.39 -1.07 19.72
CA GLU A 135 0.59 -2.44 20.21
C GLU A 135 1.94 -3.03 19.76
N GLY A 136 2.67 -2.33 18.88
CA GLY A 136 3.95 -2.78 18.34
C GLY A 136 3.87 -3.62 17.07
N VAL A 137 2.69 -3.91 16.53
CA VAL A 137 2.52 -4.76 15.32
C VAL A 137 3.33 -4.24 14.13
N LEU A 138 3.20 -2.96 13.76
CA LEU A 138 3.96 -2.38 12.64
C LEU A 138 5.47 -2.37 12.91
N ARG A 139 5.89 -2.09 14.16
CA ARG A 139 7.29 -2.15 14.57
C ARG A 139 7.86 -3.54 14.34
N ASP A 140 7.16 -4.56 14.80
CA ASP A 140 7.64 -5.94 14.80
C ASP A 140 7.77 -6.46 13.36
N GLU A 141 6.79 -6.19 12.50
CA GLU A 141 6.86 -6.49 11.05
C GLU A 141 8.03 -5.77 10.36
N ILE A 142 8.26 -4.48 10.66
CA ILE A 142 9.41 -3.74 10.12
C ILE A 142 10.73 -4.37 10.60
N HIS A 143 10.81 -4.75 11.88
CA HIS A 143 12.01 -5.37 12.44
C HIS A 143 12.28 -6.74 11.81
N ASP A 144 11.24 -7.53 11.53
CA ASP A 144 11.35 -8.79 10.82
C ASP A 144 11.86 -8.61 9.39
N LEU A 145 11.32 -7.62 8.65
CA LEU A 145 11.81 -7.28 7.33
C LEU A 145 13.30 -6.86 7.38
N LEU A 146 13.67 -5.97 8.31
CA LEU A 146 15.03 -5.44 8.42
C LEU A 146 16.08 -6.51 8.68
N ARG A 147 15.77 -7.52 9.50
CA ARG A 147 16.67 -8.65 9.78
C ARG A 147 17.05 -9.45 8.53
N LEU A 148 16.21 -9.40 7.49
CA LEU A 148 16.39 -10.13 6.23
C LEU A 148 17.13 -9.31 5.17
N LYS A 149 17.27 -8.00 5.33
CA LYS A 149 17.88 -7.12 4.32
C LYS A 149 19.40 -7.04 4.52
N LYS A 150 20.18 -7.27 3.45
CA LYS A 150 21.65 -7.35 3.51
C LYS A 150 22.33 -5.99 3.65
N GLU A 151 21.66 -4.94 3.20
CA GLU A 151 22.14 -3.56 3.24
C GLU A 151 21.98 -2.93 4.63
N VAL A 152 21.26 -3.60 5.55
CA VAL A 152 21.09 -3.15 6.93
C VAL A 152 22.27 -3.65 7.76
N LYS A 153 23.04 -2.71 8.31
CA LYS A 153 24.13 -3.01 9.26
C LYS A 153 23.58 -3.29 10.65
N SER A 154 22.70 -2.40 11.12
CA SER A 154 22.06 -2.48 12.42
C SER A 154 20.82 -1.59 12.42
N PHE A 155 19.89 -1.85 13.33
CA PHE A 155 18.77 -0.96 13.59
C PHE A 155 18.49 -0.91 15.09
N VAL A 156 18.02 0.24 15.57
CA VAL A 156 17.72 0.47 16.99
C VAL A 156 16.36 1.11 17.14
N ASN A 157 15.57 0.58 18.07
CA ASN A 157 14.38 1.24 18.59
C ASN A 157 14.70 1.68 20.02
N GLN A 158 15.15 2.93 20.14
CA GLN A 158 15.49 3.56 21.41
C GLN A 158 14.73 4.87 21.56
N HIS A 159 14.66 5.40 22.77
CA HIS A 159 14.01 6.68 23.03
C HIS A 159 14.63 7.80 22.18
N HIS A 160 13.82 8.37 21.29
CA HIS A 160 14.19 9.51 20.46
C HIS A 160 13.61 10.82 21.03
N PRO A 161 14.36 11.94 21.11
CA PRO A 161 13.86 13.19 21.69
C PRO A 161 12.57 13.71 21.07
N LEU A 162 12.38 13.50 19.76
CA LEU A 162 11.19 13.96 19.03
C LEU A 162 10.06 12.93 18.95
N TYR A 163 10.35 11.63 19.11
CA TYR A 163 9.43 10.54 18.76
C TYR A 163 9.22 9.50 19.87
N GLY A 164 9.86 9.69 21.03
CA GLY A 164 9.84 8.72 22.11
C GLY A 164 10.28 7.34 21.64
N PHE A 165 9.53 6.30 22.00
CA PHE A 165 9.77 4.91 21.57
C PHE A 165 9.06 4.53 20.25
N GLY A 166 8.46 5.51 19.57
CA GLY A 166 7.66 5.30 18.36
C GLY A 166 8.46 5.30 17.05
N ALA A 167 9.79 5.21 17.12
CA ALA A 167 10.65 5.28 15.95
C ALA A 167 11.73 4.18 15.95
N THR A 168 12.25 3.86 14.76
CA THR A 168 13.39 2.97 14.58
C THR A 168 14.38 3.63 13.64
N GLU A 169 15.63 3.71 14.08
CA GLU A 169 16.73 4.21 13.27
C GLU A 169 17.47 3.01 12.66
N ILE A 170 17.65 3.06 11.35
CA ILE A 170 18.27 2.01 10.54
C ILE A 170 19.59 2.56 10.02
N PHE A 171 20.67 1.80 10.21
CA PHE A 171 22.00 2.13 9.73
C PHE A 171 22.36 1.22 8.57
N PHE A 172 22.79 1.80 7.46
CA PHE A 172 23.10 1.05 6.24
C PHE A 172 24.59 0.71 6.10
N GLN A 173 24.87 -0.30 5.30
CA GLN A 173 26.21 -0.68 4.83
C GLN A 173 26.21 -0.86 3.32
N TYR A 174 27.30 -0.46 2.67
CA TYR A 174 27.51 -0.52 1.22
C TYR A 174 28.89 -1.12 0.92
#